data_AF-A0A4V1TI35-F1
#
_entry.id   AF-A0A4V1TI35-F1
#
_cell.length_a   1.000
_cell.length_b   1.000
_cell.length_c   1.000
_cell.angle_alpha   90.00
_cell.angle_beta   90.00
_cell.angle_gamma   90.00
#
_symmetry.space_group_name_H-M   'P 1'
#
loop_
_entity.id
_entity.type
_entity.pdbx_description
1 polymer ?
#
loop_
_entity_poly.entity_id
_entity_poly.type
_entity_poly.pdbx_seq_one_letter_code
_entity_poly.pdbx_strand_id
1 'polypeptide(L)' 'MPKAGPASVEFRNVSMRYGAVTAVDNVSFSIEAGKLVTLLGPSGCGKTTTLRM' A
#
# COMPACT_ATOMS: atom_id res chain seq x y z
N MET A 1 -8.15 1.17 -30.36
CA MET A 1 -8.25 1.82 -29.03
C MET A 1 -7.12 1.25 -28.18
N PRO A 2 -6.19 2.05 -27.65
CA PRO A 2 -5.16 1.50 -26.77
C PRO A 2 -5.85 0.97 -25.51
N LYS A 3 -5.74 -0.34 -25.29
CA LYS A 3 -6.16 -0.96 -24.03
C LYS A 3 -5.26 -0.36 -22.95
N ALA A 4 -5.85 0.27 -21.93
CA ALA A 4 -5.08 0.84 -20.83
C ALA A 4 -4.10 -0.23 -20.34
N GLY A 5 -2.80 0.08 -20.38
CA GLY A 5 -1.77 -0.80 -19.83
C GLY A 5 -2.08 -1.10 -18.37
N PRO A 6 -1.52 -2.17 -17.79
CA PRO A 6 -1.77 -2.49 -16.40
C PRO A 6 -1.47 -1.27 -15.52
N ALA A 7 -2.29 -1.02 -14.49
CA ALA A 7 -2.12 0.13 -13.62
C ALA A 7 -1.00 -0.14 -12.61
N SER A 8 -0.12 0.83 -12.40
CA SER A 8 0.84 0.83 -11.29
C SER A 8 0.20 1.37 -10.02
N VAL A 9 0.69 0.94 -8.86
CA VAL A 9 0.28 1.46 -7.55
C VAL A 9 1.44 2.26 -6.96
N GLU A 10 1.16 3.43 -6.38
CA GLU A 10 2.17 4.27 -5.75
C GLU A 10 1.69 4.82 -4.42
N PHE A 11 2.50 4.61 -3.38
CA PHE A 11 2.37 5.19 -2.06
C PHE A 11 3.46 6.27 -1.93
N ARG A 12 3.05 7.50 -1.62
CA ARG A 12 3.96 8.62 -1.32
C ARG A 12 3.63 9.18 0.05
N ASN A 13 4.53 8.97 1.01
CA ASN A 13 4.44 9.50 2.36
C ASN A 13 3.09 9.20 3.06
N VAL A 14 2.54 8.01 2.79
CA VAL A 14 1.19 7.64 3.24
C VAL A 14 1.22 7.31 4.73
N SER A 15 0.31 7.93 5.48
CA SER A 15 0.08 7.64 6.89
C SER A 15 -1.41 7.39 7.12
N MET A 16 -1.74 6.44 7.98
CA MET A 16 -3.11 6.11 8.34
C MET A 16 -3.25 5.91 9.84
N ARG A 17 -4.25 6.57 10.41
CA ARG A 17 -4.55 6.57 11.85
C ARG A 17 -5.98 6.14 12.11
N TYR A 18 -6.15 5.32 13.14
CA TYR A 18 -7.45 4.95 13.70
C TYR A 18 -7.48 5.43 15.15
N GLY A 19 -8.12 6.58 15.38
CA GLY A 19 -8.07 7.25 16.68
C GLY A 19 -6.63 7.55 17.10
N ALA A 20 -6.22 7.04 18.26
CA ALA A 20 -4.87 7.20 18.79
C ALA A 20 -3.82 6.26 18.16
N VAL A 21 -4.23 5.26 17.38
CA VAL A 21 -3.31 4.26 16.81
C VAL A 21 -2.86 4.70 15.43
N THR A 22 -1.55 4.81 15.23
CA THR A 22 -0.95 4.97 13.88
C THR A 22 -0.71 3.59 13.29
N ALA A 23 -1.55 3.20 12.32
CA ALA A 23 -1.50 1.88 11.69
C ALA A 23 -0.52 1.84 10.51
N VAL A 24 -0.32 2.97 9.83
CA VAL A 24 0.70 3.16 8.80
C VAL A 24 1.34 4.52 9.04
N ASP A 25 2.67 4.58 9.04
CA ASP A 25 3.43 5.79 9.36
C ASP A 25 4.42 6.11 8.22
N ASN A 26 4.13 7.17 7.47
CA ASN A 26 4.96 7.74 6.41
C ASN A 26 5.58 6.72 5.43
N VAL A 27 4.76 5.80 4.92
CA VAL A 27 5.20 4.73 4.02
C VAL A 27 5.22 5.20 2.57
N SER A 28 6.32 4.91 1.86
CA SER A 28 6.47 5.18 0.43
C SER A 28 6.98 3.93 -0.29
N PHE A 29 6.26 3.50 -1.33
CA PHE A 29 6.68 2.42 -2.23
C PHE A 29 5.89 2.49 -3.54
N SER A 30 6.40 1.83 -4.58
CA SER A 30 5.72 1.69 -5.87
C SER A 30 5.65 0.23 -6.28
N ILE A 31 4.53 -0.17 -6.87
CA ILE A 31 4.33 -1.48 -7.48
C ILE A 31 4.12 -1.26 -8.97
N GLU A 32 5.02 -1.84 -9.76
CA GLU A 32 4.91 -1.82 -11.21
C GLU A 32 3.69 -2.60 -11.68
N ALA A 33 3.16 -2.13 -12.79
CA ALA A 33 2.04 -2.73 -13.48
C ALA A 33 2.28 -4.22 -13.82
N GLY A 34 1.33 -5.08 -13.47
CA GLY A 34 1.39 -6.52 -13.77
C GLY A 34 2.28 -7.35 -12.83
N LYS A 35 2.77 -6.77 -11.73
CA LYS A 35 3.50 -7.51 -10.69
C LYS A 35 2.55 -8.09 -9.66
N LEU A 36 2.78 -9.35 -9.27
CA LEU A 36 2.22 -9.94 -8.06
C LEU A 36 3.17 -9.67 -6.90
N VAL A 37 2.68 -9.00 -5.86
CA VAL A 37 3.45 -8.67 -4.67
C VAL A 37 2.72 -9.11 -3.41
N THR A 38 3.48 -9.42 -2.36
CA THR A 38 2.95 -9.79 -1.05
C THR A 38 3.51 -8.86 0.00
N LEU A 39 2.66 -8.38 0.90
CA LEU A 39 3.06 -7.56 2.04
C LEU A 39 3.29 -8.46 3.26
N LEU A 40 4.51 -8.49 3.78
CA LEU A 40 4.94 -9.37 4.87
C LEU A 40 5.31 -8.57 6.12
N GLY A 41 5.12 -9.18 7.30
CA GLY A 41 5.49 -8.58 8.58
C GLY A 41 4.69 -9.12 9.77
N PRO A 42 5.10 -8.81 11.02
CA PRO A 42 4.44 -9.27 12.25
C PRO A 42 2.96 -8.88 12.37
N SER A 43 2.20 -9.56 13.22
CA SER A 43 0.81 -9.19 13.51
C SER A 43 0.73 -7.75 14.03
N GLY A 44 -0.23 -6.97 13.53
CA GLY A 44 -0.44 -5.57 13.93
C GLY A 44 0.43 -4.52 13.19
N CYS A 45 1.36 -4.91 12.32
CA CYS A 45 2.26 -3.95 11.64
C CYS A 45 1.62 -3.14 10.48
N GLY A 46 0.29 -3.10 10.37
CA GLY A 46 -0.39 -2.28 9.35
C GLY A 46 -0.70 -2.93 8.00
N LYS A 47 -0.36 -4.22 7.78
CA LYS A 47 -0.52 -4.86 6.45
C LYS A 47 -1.93 -4.76 5.85
N THR A 48 -2.93 -5.19 6.61
CA THR A 48 -4.34 -5.15 6.18
C THR A 48 -4.81 -3.71 5.98
N THR A 49 -4.27 -2.78 6.76
CA THR A 49 -4.54 -1.35 6.60
C THR A 49 -3.99 -0.85 5.26
N THR A 50 -2.72 -1.14 4.94
CA THR A 50 -2.08 -0.78 3.67
C THR A 50 -2.80 -1.36 2.45
N LEU A 51 -3.30 -2.60 2.54
CA LEU A 51 -4.02 -3.27 1.44
C LEU A 51 -5.47 -2.78 1.24
N ARG A 52 -6.01 -1.99 2.16
CA ARG A 52 -7.41 -1.51 2.13
C ARG A 52 -7.54 -0.02 1.82
N MET A 53 -6.43 0.68 1.60
CA MET A 53 -6.42 2.07 1.13
C MET A 53 -6.70 2.13 -0.36
#